data_AF-A0A3B3U181-F1
#
_entry.id   AF-A0A3B3U181-F1
#
_cell.length_a   1.000
_cell.length_b   1.000
_cell.length_c   1.000
_cell.angle_alpha   90.00
_cell.angle_beta   90.00
_cell.angle_gamma   90.00
#
_symmetry.space_group_name_H-M   'P 1'
#
loop_
_entity.id
_entity.type
_entity.pdbx_description
1 polymer ?
#
loop_
_entity_poly.entity_id
_entity_poly.type
_entity_poly.pdbx_seq_one_letter_code
_entity_poly.pdbx_strand_id
1 'polypeptide(L)'
;MTNPALKKNHWTSRVNECSVGKDTRGDLNVSLRGGAENGEFAYIGQINENLVFYRDGKLNEGELLLEVENLSISGLPLYDVQTLIKNCKSPVKLKTVRPGTKLNKDLKHYLSQRFQKSSPDHELQQTIRENLYRHAVPSTCSLGL
;
A
#
# COMPACT_ATOMS: atom_id res chain seq x y z
N MET A 1 -3.62 -36.34 5.84
CA MET A 1 -4.77 -35.44 6.11
C MET A 1 -4.27 -34.33 7.01
N THR A 2 -4.00 -33.13 6.48
CA THR A 2 -3.45 -32.01 7.26
C THR A 2 -4.53 -30.94 7.48
N ASN A 3 -4.76 -30.61 8.75
CA ASN A 3 -5.85 -29.78 9.29
C ASN A 3 -6.23 -28.53 8.45
N PRO A 4 -7.51 -28.36 8.06
CA PRO A 4 -7.99 -27.18 7.32
C PRO A 4 -8.24 -25.92 8.19
N ALA A 5 -7.70 -25.83 9.41
CA ALA A 5 -8.19 -24.88 10.43
C ALA A 5 -7.38 -23.58 10.65
N LEU A 6 -6.43 -23.20 9.78
CA LEU A 6 -5.63 -21.96 9.96
C LEU A 6 -5.83 -20.87 8.89
N LYS A 7 -6.78 -21.04 7.97
CA LYS A 7 -6.90 -20.19 6.76
C LYS A 7 -7.86 -19.00 6.85
N LYS A 8 -8.28 -18.54 8.05
CA LYS A 8 -9.38 -17.56 8.14
C LYS A 8 -9.06 -16.12 8.54
N ASN A 9 -7.82 -15.77 8.93
CA ASN A 9 -7.52 -14.42 9.42
C ASN A 9 -6.23 -13.80 8.84
N HIS A 10 -5.83 -14.17 7.63
CA HIS A 10 -4.69 -13.52 6.98
C HIS A 10 -5.10 -12.18 6.36
N TRP A 11 -4.21 -11.18 6.33
CA TRP A 11 -4.53 -9.87 5.75
C TRP A 11 -4.84 -9.96 4.26
N THR A 12 -4.25 -10.92 3.55
CA THR A 12 -4.53 -11.18 2.11
C THR A 12 -6.00 -11.50 1.83
N SER A 13 -6.72 -12.08 2.81
CA SER A 13 -8.16 -12.36 2.68
C SER A 13 -9.05 -11.16 3.03
N ARG A 14 -8.46 -10.06 3.51
CA ARG A 14 -9.14 -8.82 3.92
C ARG A 14 -8.73 -7.62 3.06
N VAL A 15 -8.04 -7.88 1.96
CA VAL A 15 -7.71 -6.86 0.97
C VAL A 15 -9.00 -6.39 0.32
N ASN A 16 -9.18 -5.09 0.30
CA ASN A 16 -10.26 -4.38 -0.33
C ASN A 16 -9.73 -3.74 -1.60
N GLU A 17 -10.27 -4.14 -2.74
CA GLU A 17 -10.00 -3.53 -4.03
C GLU A 17 -11.07 -2.49 -4.31
N CYS A 18 -10.66 -1.28 -4.68
CA CYS A 18 -11.60 -0.23 -5.05
C CYS A 18 -11.08 0.59 -6.23
N SER A 19 -11.99 1.13 -7.01
CA SER A 19 -11.69 2.00 -8.14
C SER A 19 -12.27 3.39 -7.90
N VAL A 20 -11.40 4.39 -7.83
CA VAL A 20 -11.80 5.78 -7.56
C VAL A 20 -11.59 6.63 -8.79
N GLY A 21 -12.63 7.32 -9.23
CA GLY A 21 -12.59 8.29 -10.30
C GLY A 21 -11.94 9.60 -9.85
N LYS A 22 -11.12 10.17 -10.74
CA LYS A 22 -10.62 11.53 -10.60
C LYS A 22 -11.68 12.55 -10.95
N ASP A 23 -11.67 13.67 -10.26
CA ASP A 23 -12.47 14.84 -10.59
C ASP A 23 -11.93 15.59 -11.82
N THR A 24 -12.55 16.73 -12.15
CA THR A 24 -12.14 17.59 -13.28
C THR A 24 -10.76 18.22 -13.11
N ARG A 25 -10.19 18.20 -11.90
CA ARG A 25 -8.83 18.67 -11.58
C ARG A 25 -7.80 17.54 -11.63
N GLY A 26 -8.27 16.29 -11.77
CA GLY A 26 -7.41 15.12 -11.78
C GLY A 26 -7.11 14.56 -10.38
N ASP A 27 -7.81 15.04 -9.35
CA ASP A 27 -7.62 14.60 -7.96
C ASP A 27 -8.65 13.52 -7.58
N LEU A 28 -8.24 12.58 -6.72
CA LEU A 28 -9.13 11.55 -6.19
C LEU A 28 -10.00 12.02 -5.03
N ASN A 29 -9.74 13.22 -4.49
CA ASN A 29 -10.37 13.75 -3.26
C ASN A 29 -10.22 12.82 -2.03
N VAL A 30 -9.19 11.98 -2.03
CA VAL A 30 -8.81 11.09 -0.92
C VAL A 30 -7.55 11.64 -0.25
N SER A 31 -7.61 11.89 1.06
CA SER A 31 -6.42 12.26 1.81
C SER A 31 -5.57 11.02 2.07
N LEU A 32 -4.27 11.10 1.81
CA LEU A 32 -3.31 10.04 2.16
C LEU A 32 -2.38 10.53 3.27
N ARG A 33 -1.99 9.63 4.17
CA ARG A 33 -1.10 9.90 5.31
C ARG A 33 -0.08 8.77 5.50
N GLY A 34 0.89 8.99 6.37
CA GLY A 34 1.95 8.02 6.67
C GLY A 34 3.07 8.08 5.64
N GLY A 35 3.50 6.92 5.14
CA GLY A 35 4.56 6.80 4.13
C GLY A 35 5.92 6.44 4.73
N ALA A 36 6.77 5.88 3.89
CA ALA A 36 8.07 5.33 4.31
C ALA A 36 8.99 6.36 4.98
N GLU A 37 8.87 7.64 4.62
CA GLU A 37 9.60 8.74 5.25
C GLU A 37 9.30 8.89 6.76
N ASN A 38 8.10 8.47 7.19
CA ASN A 38 7.70 8.44 8.60
C ASN A 38 7.98 7.07 9.25
N GLY A 39 8.48 6.09 8.49
CA GLY A 39 8.60 4.70 8.94
C GLY A 39 7.25 3.97 9.03
N GLU A 40 6.23 4.46 8.33
CA GLU A 40 4.87 3.93 8.36
C GLU A 40 4.37 3.55 6.96
N PHE A 41 3.40 2.63 6.88
CA PHE A 41 2.68 2.36 5.64
C PHE A 41 1.92 3.62 5.21
N ALA A 42 1.78 3.84 3.90
CA ALA A 42 0.80 4.79 3.42
C ALA A 42 -0.60 4.29 3.81
N TYR A 43 -1.45 5.16 4.31
CA TYR A 43 -2.82 4.81 4.69
C TYR A 43 -3.80 5.89 4.29
N ILE A 44 -5.07 5.48 4.15
CA ILE A 44 -6.17 6.36 3.82
C ILE A 44 -6.47 7.24 5.04
N GLY A 45 -6.30 8.54 4.88
CA GLY A 45 -6.72 9.53 5.86
C GLY A 45 -8.19 9.88 5.67
N GLN A 46 -8.52 11.13 5.98
CA GLN A 46 -9.88 11.63 5.87
C GLN A 46 -10.40 11.53 4.42
N ILE A 47 -11.59 10.94 4.30
CA ILE A 47 -12.30 10.75 3.04
C ILE A 47 -13.47 11.73 3.02
N ASN A 48 -13.51 12.59 1.99
CA ASN A 48 -14.69 13.40 1.71
C ASN A 48 -15.63 12.62 0.80
N GLU A 49 -16.51 11.79 1.36
CA GLU A 49 -17.43 10.92 0.59
C GLU A 49 -18.28 11.69 -0.43
N ASN A 50 -18.55 12.98 -0.18
CA ASN A 50 -19.29 13.86 -1.11
C ASN A 50 -18.51 14.23 -2.38
N LEU A 51 -17.18 14.10 -2.37
CA LEU A 51 -16.29 14.48 -3.47
C LEU A 51 -15.60 13.29 -4.14
N VAL A 52 -15.61 12.13 -3.50
CA VAL A 52 -14.95 10.92 -4.00
C VAL A 52 -15.90 10.15 -4.93
N PHE A 53 -15.47 9.98 -6.18
CA PHE A 53 -16.25 9.25 -7.18
C PHE A 53 -15.91 7.77 -7.18
N TYR A 54 -16.57 6.98 -6.35
CA TYR A 54 -16.39 5.52 -6.35
C TYR A 54 -16.99 4.90 -7.62
N ARG A 55 -16.17 4.17 -8.38
CA ARG A 55 -16.61 3.31 -9.48
C ARG A 55 -16.90 1.89 -9.01
N ASP A 56 -16.04 1.38 -8.14
CA ASP A 56 -16.14 0.04 -7.57
C ASP A 56 -15.51 0.03 -6.18
N GLY A 57 -16.07 -0.77 -5.27
CA GLY A 57 -15.66 -0.83 -3.87
C GLY A 57 -15.83 0.49 -3.11
N LYS A 58 -15.35 0.52 -1.86
CA LYS A 58 -15.29 1.72 -1.02
C LYS A 58 -14.00 1.76 -0.24
N LEU A 59 -13.44 2.96 -0.07
CA LEU A 59 -12.31 3.19 0.82
C LEU A 59 -12.82 3.53 2.22
N ASN A 60 -12.11 3.09 3.25
CA ASN A 60 -12.37 3.47 4.63
C ASN A 60 -11.17 4.19 5.22
N GLU A 61 -11.44 5.19 6.06
CA GLU A 61 -10.39 5.87 6.81
C GLU A 61 -9.61 4.87 7.67
N GLY A 62 -8.28 5.00 7.65
CA GLY A 62 -7.36 4.16 8.40
C GLY A 62 -6.92 2.88 7.70
N GLU A 63 -7.46 2.55 6.52
CA GLU A 63 -6.98 1.40 5.73
C GLU A 63 -5.58 1.65 5.19
N LEU A 64 -4.73 0.62 5.23
CA LEU A 64 -3.38 0.66 4.69
C LEU A 64 -3.45 0.52 3.17
N LEU A 65 -2.74 1.38 2.44
CA LEU A 65 -2.64 1.31 1.00
C LEU A 65 -1.46 0.41 0.62
N LEU A 66 -1.74 -0.66 -0.12
CA LEU A 66 -0.75 -1.65 -0.53
C LEU A 66 -0.29 -1.44 -1.98
N GLU A 67 -1.25 -1.20 -2.87
CA GLU A 67 -1.03 -1.05 -4.31
C GLU A 67 -1.88 0.08 -4.92
N VAL A 68 -1.36 0.69 -5.98
CA VAL A 68 -2.03 1.67 -6.84
C VAL A 68 -1.83 1.25 -8.29
N GLU A 69 -2.90 1.05 -9.06
CA GLU A 69 -2.84 0.62 -10.48
C GLU A 69 -1.99 -0.66 -10.71
N ASN A 70 -2.04 -1.61 -9.77
CA ASN A 70 -1.21 -2.84 -9.73
C ASN A 70 0.29 -2.59 -9.47
N LEU A 71 0.67 -1.39 -9.05
CA LEU A 71 2.01 -1.08 -8.60
C LEU A 71 2.04 -1.16 -7.07
N SER A 72 2.95 -1.96 -6.53
CA SER A 72 3.14 -2.10 -5.10
C SER A 72 3.83 -0.86 -4.55
N ILE A 73 3.06 -0.02 -3.85
CA ILE A 73 3.54 1.22 -3.25
C ILE A 73 4.02 1.06 -1.81
N SER A 74 3.85 -0.14 -1.24
CA SER A 74 4.28 -0.45 0.12
C SER A 74 5.78 -0.18 0.28
N GLY A 75 6.15 0.68 1.21
CA GLY A 75 7.55 1.09 1.41
C GLY A 75 8.02 2.27 0.55
N LEU A 76 7.13 2.90 -0.24
CA LEU A 76 7.40 4.18 -0.88
C LEU A 76 7.08 5.36 0.05
N PRO A 77 7.74 6.51 -0.13
CA PRO A 77 7.35 7.73 0.56
C PRO A 77 6.00 8.24 0.03
N LEU A 78 5.28 8.97 0.87
CA LEU A 78 3.93 9.44 0.61
C LEU A 78 3.85 10.34 -0.63
N TYR A 79 4.86 11.18 -0.85
CA TYR A 79 4.90 12.08 -2.00
C TYR A 79 4.97 11.33 -3.34
N ASP A 80 5.64 10.18 -3.38
CA ASP A 80 5.70 9.33 -4.57
C ASP A 80 4.36 8.68 -4.84
N VAL A 81 3.70 8.19 -3.80
CA VAL A 81 2.35 7.62 -3.90
C VAL A 81 1.35 8.66 -4.44
N GLN A 82 1.40 9.89 -3.91
CA GLN A 82 0.55 10.98 -4.38
C GLN A 82 0.85 11.35 -5.84
N THR A 83 2.12 11.41 -6.21
CA THR A 83 2.56 11.69 -7.58
C THR A 83 2.12 10.58 -8.53
N LEU A 84 2.25 9.33 -8.12
CA LEU A 84 1.81 8.17 -8.89
C LEU A 84 0.31 8.26 -9.17
N ILE A 85 -0.50 8.45 -8.13
CA ILE A 85 -1.94 8.62 -8.24
C ILE A 85 -2.29 9.76 -9.20
N LYS A 86 -1.60 10.90 -9.12
CA LYS A 86 -1.82 12.04 -10.03
C LYS A 86 -1.49 11.71 -11.49
N ASN A 87 -0.48 10.89 -11.75
CA ASN A 87 -0.10 10.47 -13.11
C ASN A 87 -0.94 9.31 -13.68
N CYS A 88 -1.61 8.52 -12.83
CA CYS A 88 -2.48 7.43 -13.29
C CYS A 88 -3.71 7.94 -14.07
N LYS A 89 -4.26 7.11 -14.97
CA LYS A 89 -5.52 7.44 -15.65
C LYS A 89 -6.71 7.21 -14.72
N SER A 90 -7.79 7.97 -14.92
CA SER A 90 -9.05 7.77 -14.19
C SER A 90 -9.86 6.64 -14.83
N PRO A 91 -10.48 5.72 -14.07
CA PRO A 91 -10.41 5.58 -12.60
C PRO A 91 -9.13 4.88 -12.13
N VAL A 92 -8.65 5.25 -10.93
CA VAL A 92 -7.48 4.68 -10.29
C VAL A 92 -7.89 3.50 -9.41
N LYS A 93 -7.31 2.32 -9.66
CA LYS A 93 -7.48 1.13 -8.82
C LYS A 93 -6.55 1.19 -7.62
N LEU A 94 -7.11 1.00 -6.45
CA LEU A 94 -6.39 1.02 -5.18
C LEU A 94 -6.66 -0.31 -4.47
N LYS A 95 -5.60 -0.94 -3.96
CA LYS A 95 -5.73 -2.08 -3.04
C LYS A 95 -5.39 -1.63 -1.64
N THR A 96 -6.35 -1.78 -0.76
CA THR A 96 -6.25 -1.37 0.64
C THR A 96 -6.51 -2.54 1.57
N VAL A 97 -6.08 -2.45 2.82
CA VAL A 97 -6.37 -3.48 3.82
C VAL A 97 -6.55 -2.84 5.18
N ARG A 98 -7.51 -3.35 5.96
CA ARG A 98 -7.67 -2.89 7.34
C ARG A 98 -6.46 -3.31 8.17
N PRO A 99 -5.87 -2.40 8.96
CA PRO A 99 -4.78 -2.74 9.85
C PRO A 99 -5.23 -3.83 10.83
N GLY A 100 -4.35 -4.79 11.07
CA GLY A 100 -4.54 -5.88 12.01
C GLY A 100 -3.40 -5.97 13.01
N THR A 101 -3.35 -7.09 13.74
CA THR A 101 -2.31 -7.33 14.76
C THR A 101 -0.92 -7.50 14.15
N LYS A 102 -0.81 -8.19 13.00
CA LYS A 102 0.47 -8.42 12.32
C LYS A 102 0.82 -7.30 11.36
N LEU A 103 -0.07 -7.01 10.40
CA LEU A 103 0.08 -5.93 9.43
C LEU A 103 -0.58 -4.67 9.99
N ASN A 104 0.23 -3.81 10.59
CA ASN A 104 -0.18 -2.54 11.19
C ASN A 104 0.44 -1.36 10.40
N LYS A 105 0.27 -0.13 10.90
CA LYS A 105 0.81 1.07 10.26
C LYS A 105 2.34 1.18 10.33
N ASP A 106 3.00 0.47 11.24
CA ASP A 106 4.43 0.59 11.48
C ASP A 106 5.22 -0.35 10.55
N LEU A 107 5.93 0.25 9.57
CA LEU A 107 6.76 -0.52 8.63
C LEU A 107 7.91 -1.21 9.35
N LYS A 108 8.54 -0.55 10.34
CA LYS A 108 9.70 -1.10 11.06
C LYS A 108 9.29 -2.32 11.86
N HIS A 109 8.16 -2.24 12.55
CA HIS A 109 7.58 -3.38 13.25
C HIS A 109 7.34 -4.55 12.29
N TYR A 110 6.65 -4.31 11.17
CA TYR A 110 6.36 -5.34 10.19
C TYR A 110 7.62 -5.98 9.58
N LEU A 111 8.65 -5.17 9.26
CA LEU A 111 9.93 -5.64 8.72
C LEU A 111 10.79 -6.42 9.73
N SER A 112 10.63 -6.15 11.03
CA SER A 112 11.33 -6.88 12.10
C SER A 112 10.77 -8.29 12.33
N GLN A 113 9.53 -8.55 11.91
CA GLN A 113 8.89 -9.85 12.06
C GLN A 113 9.56 -10.90 11.15
N ARG A 114 9.61 -12.15 11.62
CA ARG A 114 10.13 -13.28 10.85
C ARG A 114 8.98 -14.07 10.25
N PHE A 115 8.86 -14.03 8.93
CA PHE A 115 7.88 -14.82 8.19
C PHE A 115 8.52 -16.02 7.49
N GLN A 116 7.71 -17.03 7.19
CA GLN A 116 8.15 -18.19 6.42
C GLN A 116 8.49 -17.75 4.99
N LYS A 117 9.57 -18.30 4.41
CA LYS A 117 9.93 -18.06 3.00
C LYS A 117 8.75 -18.43 2.10
N SER A 118 8.51 -17.62 1.07
CA SER A 118 7.38 -17.78 0.12
C SER A 118 5.98 -17.61 0.73
N SER A 119 5.86 -17.06 1.94
CA SER A 119 4.57 -16.59 2.45
C SER A 119 4.22 -15.21 1.86
N PRO A 120 2.93 -14.85 1.77
CA PRO A 120 2.54 -13.52 1.29
C PRO A 120 3.11 -12.40 2.15
N ASP A 121 3.28 -12.63 3.44
CA ASP A 121 3.95 -11.67 4.33
C ASP A 121 5.41 -11.45 3.92
N HIS A 122 6.11 -12.53 3.56
CA HIS A 122 7.50 -12.48 3.11
C HIS A 122 7.65 -11.77 1.77
N GLU A 123 6.73 -11.99 0.84
CA GLU A 123 6.68 -11.26 -0.44
C GLU A 123 6.47 -9.76 -0.20
N LEU A 124 5.51 -9.39 0.66
CA LEU A 124 5.28 -7.99 1.03
C LEU A 124 6.51 -7.35 1.70
N GLN A 125 7.21 -8.07 2.59
CA GLN A 125 8.45 -7.59 3.18
C GLN A 125 9.55 -7.35 2.13
N GLN A 126 9.69 -8.22 1.13
CA GLN A 126 10.65 -8.03 0.05
C GLN A 126 10.31 -6.79 -0.75
N THR A 127 9.05 -6.62 -1.16
CA THR A 127 8.59 -5.44 -1.88
C THR A 127 8.87 -4.15 -1.12
N ILE A 128 8.57 -4.10 0.18
CA ILE A 128 8.87 -2.94 1.03
C ILE A 128 10.37 -2.65 1.04
N ARG A 129 11.21 -3.68 1.21
CA ARG A 129 12.67 -3.52 1.24
C ARG A 129 13.22 -3.02 -0.09
N GLU A 130 12.72 -3.55 -1.20
CA GLU A 130 13.12 -3.12 -2.55
C GLU A 130 12.75 -1.66 -2.80
N ASN A 131 11.53 -1.27 -2.45
CA ASN A 131 11.05 0.10 -2.59
C ASN A 131 11.87 1.07 -1.72
N LEU A 132 12.10 0.70 -0.46
CA LEU A 132 12.98 1.47 0.44
C LEU A 132 14.40 1.58 -0.13
N TYR A 133 14.96 0.50 -0.68
CA TYR A 133 16.32 0.51 -1.24
C TYR A 133 16.43 1.40 -2.47
N ARG A 134 15.48 1.28 -3.41
CA ARG A 134 15.43 2.13 -4.63
C ARG A 134 15.35 3.61 -4.29
N HIS A 135 14.67 3.94 -3.18
CA HIS A 135 14.42 5.32 -2.81
C HIS A 135 15.46 5.91 -1.86
N ALA A 136 16.00 5.09 -0.95
CA ALA A 136 16.96 5.52 0.06
C ALA A 136 18.41 5.43 -0.43
N VAL A 137 18.70 4.62 -1.45
CA VAL A 137 20.03 4.49 -2.03
C VAL A 137 19.99 5.08 -3.44
N PRO A 138 20.60 6.26 -3.67
CA PRO A 138 20.85 6.71 -5.03
C PRO A 138 21.66 5.62 -5.72
N SER A 139 21.16 5.10 -6.85
CA SER A 139 21.89 4.12 -7.66
C SER A 139 23.21 4.72 -8.17
N THR A 140 24.26 4.69 -7.36
CA THR A 140 25.64 5.04 -7.73
C THR A 140 26.58 3.84 -7.65
N CYS A 141 26.06 2.63 -7.79
CA CYS A 141 26.88 1.42 -7.91
C CYS A 141 26.50 0.60 -9.16
N SER A 142 26.64 1.23 -10.32
CA SER A 142 26.97 0.53 -11.57
C SER A 142 27.94 1.40 -12.39
N LEU A 143 29.06 1.73 -11.76
CA LEU A 143 30.31 2.11 -12.44
C LEU A 143 31.40 1.22 -11.84
N GLY A 144 31.91 0.29 -12.66
CA GLY A 144 33.07 -0.55 -12.36
C GLY A 144 32.77 -2.04 -12.30
N LEU A 145 32.75 -2.69 -13.47
CA LEU A 145 33.87 -3.51 -13.98
C LEU A 145 33.59 -3.89 -15.45
#